data_AF-A0A6V7LWX2-F1
#
_entry.id   AF-A0A6V7LWX2-F1
#
_cell.length_a   1.000
_cell.length_b   1.000
_cell.length_c   1.000
_cell.angle_alpha   90.00
_cell.angle_beta   90.00
_cell.angle_gamma   90.00
#
_symmetry.space_group_name_H-M   'P 1'
#
loop_
_entity.id
_entity.type
_entity.pdbx_description
1 polymer ?
#
loop_
_entity_poly.entity_id
_entity_poly.type
_entity_poly.pdbx_seq_one_letter_code
_entity_poly.pdbx_strand_id
1 'polypeptide(L)'
;VDAFKPDTISETILRRLLKQDIIYHIKVKSREKARNDPSTVIYQQGKAIDYFVLILEGRVEVTVGRENLIFESGSFTYFGCQALTANIAI
;
A
#
# COMPACT_ATOMS: atom_id res chain seq x y z
N VAL A 1 -10.04 5.80 6.07
CA VAL A 1 -10.18 5.04 4.80
C VAL A 1 -11.61 4.55 4.71
N ASP A 2 -12.39 5.02 3.74
CA ASP A 2 -13.84 4.78 3.69
C ASP A 2 -14.22 3.30 3.58
N ALA A 3 -13.40 2.52 2.88
CA ALA A 3 -13.57 1.07 2.75
C ALA A 3 -13.50 0.31 4.09
N PHE A 4 -12.87 0.89 5.12
CA PHE A 4 -12.73 0.28 6.45
C PHE A 4 -13.53 0.98 7.54
N LYS A 5 -14.49 1.85 7.17
CA LYS A 5 -15.40 2.46 8.14
C LYS A 5 -16.35 1.41 8.74
N PRO A 6 -16.83 1.62 9.98
CA PRO A 6 -17.78 0.71 10.64
C PRO A 6 -19.03 0.41 9.81
N ASP A 7 -19.47 1.36 8.99
CA ASP A 7 -20.63 1.22 8.10
C ASP A 7 -20.39 0.24 6.94
N THR A 8 -19.13 0.07 6.53
CA THR A 8 -18.72 -0.81 5.43
C THR A 8 -18.26 -2.18 5.95
N ILE A 9 -17.54 -2.20 7.07
CA ILE A 9 -17.00 -3.41 7.68
C ILE A 9 -17.08 -3.30 9.21
N SER A 10 -17.64 -4.31 9.86
CA SER A 10 -17.72 -4.31 11.32
C SER A 10 -16.33 -4.47 11.95
N GLU A 11 -16.14 -3.89 13.12
CA GLU A 11 -14.87 -3.94 13.84
C GLU A 11 -14.41 -5.39 14.11
N THR A 12 -15.35 -6.30 14.39
CA THR A 12 -15.05 -7.72 14.58
C THR A 12 -14.47 -8.35 13.31
N ILE A 13 -15.01 -8.05 12.13
CA ILE A 13 -14.52 -8.58 10.86
C ILE A 13 -13.18 -7.92 10.50
N LEU A 14 -13.05 -6.60 10.67
CA LEU A 14 -11.77 -5.91 10.45
C LEU A 14 -10.66 -6.47 11.36
N ARG A 15 -10.94 -6.72 12.64
CA ARG A 15 -9.99 -7.37 13.56
C ARG A 15 -9.63 -8.78 13.12
N ARG A 16 -10.56 -9.55 12.55
CA ARG A 16 -10.29 -10.90 12.00
C ARG A 16 -9.44 -10.83 10.72
N LEU A 17 -9.68 -9.85 9.86
CA LEU A 17 -8.88 -9.58 8.67
C LEU A 17 -7.43 -9.27 9.05
N LEU A 18 -7.22 -8.38 10.03
CA LEU A 18 -5.88 -8.02 10.53
C LEU A 18 -5.12 -9.16 11.21
N LYS A 19 -5.80 -10.25 11.56
CA LYS A 19 -5.18 -11.47 12.12
C LYS A 19 -4.79 -12.50 11.07
N GLN A 20 -5.13 -12.27 9.81
CA GLN A 20 -4.67 -13.11 8.71
C GLN A 20 -3.17 -12.83 8.44
N ASP A 21 -2.55 -13.66 7.61
CA ASP A 21 -1.17 -13.47 7.16
C ASP A 21 -1.09 -12.38 6.07
N ILE A 22 -1.31 -11.13 6.49
CA ILE A 22 -1.36 -9.95 5.62
C ILE A 22 -0.34 -8.87 6.00
N ILE A 23 0.52 -9.17 6.98
CA ILE A 23 1.55 -8.24 7.47
C ILE A 23 2.89 -8.64 6.86
N TYR A 24 3.41 -7.80 5.96
CA TYR A 24 4.66 -8.04 5.27
C TYR A 24 5.78 -7.16 5.81
N HIS A 25 6.97 -7.74 5.99
CA HIS A 25 8.16 -7.04 6.47
C HIS A 25 9.20 -6.98 5.35
N ILE A 26 9.45 -5.77 4.82
CA ILE A 26 10.45 -5.54 3.77
C ILE A 26 11.79 -5.18 4.44
N LYS A 27 12.81 -6.04 4.25
CA LYS A 27 14.15 -5.80 4.81
C LYS A 27 15.01 -4.97 3.85
N VAL A 28 15.22 -3.71 4.18
CA VAL A 28 16.08 -2.81 3.41
C VAL A 28 17.50 -2.82 3.98
N LYS A 29 18.49 -3.25 3.18
CA LYS A 29 19.91 -3.24 3.58
C LYS A 29 20.57 -1.87 3.45
N SER A 30 20.16 -1.08 2.46
CA SER A 30 20.65 0.27 2.14
C SER A 30 19.66 0.94 1.18
N ARG A 31 19.55 2.26 1.22
CA ARG A 31 18.70 3.04 0.29
C ARG A 31 19.06 2.81 -1.18
N GLU A 32 20.35 2.75 -1.50
CA GLU A 32 20.82 2.47 -2.88
C GLU A 32 20.47 1.05 -3.33
N LYS A 33 20.53 0.09 -2.40
CA LYS A 33 20.15 -1.30 -2.70
C LYS A 33 18.65 -1.45 -2.85
N ALA A 34 17.85 -0.74 -2.05
CA ALA A 34 16.39 -0.76 -2.16
C ALA A 34 15.94 -0.36 -3.57
N ARG A 35 16.45 0.77 -4.10
CA ARG A 35 16.06 1.23 -5.45
C ARG A 35 16.31 0.21 -6.56
N ASN A 36 17.28 -0.68 -6.38
CA ASN A 36 17.65 -1.70 -7.36
C ASN A 36 17.04 -3.09 -7.04
N ASP A 37 16.40 -3.25 -5.88
CA ASP A 37 15.85 -4.53 -5.43
C ASP A 37 14.34 -4.57 -5.65
N PRO A 38 13.85 -5.39 -6.61
CA PRO A 38 12.43 -5.48 -6.91
C PRO A 38 11.61 -5.99 -5.73
N SER A 39 12.21 -6.68 -4.76
CA SER A 39 11.52 -7.13 -3.54
C SER A 39 11.16 -6.00 -2.57
N THR A 40 11.73 -4.79 -2.78
CA THR A 40 11.43 -3.61 -1.97
C THR A 40 10.41 -2.68 -2.62
N VAL A 41 9.97 -2.99 -3.84
CA VAL A 41 8.99 -2.20 -4.60
C VAL A 41 7.57 -2.62 -4.22
N ILE A 42 6.80 -1.70 -3.65
CA ILE A 42 5.39 -1.94 -3.28
C ILE A 42 4.46 -1.69 -4.47
N TYR A 43 4.73 -0.65 -5.26
CA TYR A 43 3.94 -0.27 -6.43
C TYR A 43 4.86 0.09 -7.60
N GLN A 44 4.45 -0.28 -8.81
CA GLN A 44 5.16 0.04 -10.03
C GLN A 44 4.25 0.80 -11.00
N GLN A 45 4.74 1.92 -11.53
CA GLN A 45 4.00 2.71 -12.51
C GLN A 45 3.68 1.88 -13.77
N GLY A 46 2.44 1.99 -14.26
CA GLY A 46 1.99 1.26 -15.45
C GLY A 46 1.62 -0.21 -15.21
N LYS A 47 1.75 -0.71 -13.97
CA LYS A 47 1.33 -2.07 -13.60
C LYS A 47 -0.01 -2.05 -12.87
N ALA A 48 -0.95 -2.86 -13.35
CA ALA A 48 -2.23 -3.06 -12.67
C ALA A 48 -2.03 -3.79 -11.34
N ILE A 49 -2.88 -3.45 -10.36
CA ILE A 49 -2.82 -3.94 -8.97
C ILE A 49 -4.25 -4.17 -8.45
N ASP A 50 -4.38 -5.06 -7.47
CA ASP A 50 -5.62 -5.44 -6.81
C ASP A 50 -5.50 -5.42 -5.27
N TYR A 51 -4.47 -4.76 -4.73
CA TYR A 51 -4.18 -4.72 -3.31
C TYR A 51 -4.03 -3.31 -2.75
N PHE A 52 -4.46 -3.16 -1.50
CA PHE A 52 -4.28 -1.97 -0.66
C PHE A 52 -3.13 -2.19 0.31
N VAL A 53 -2.29 -1.16 0.51
CA VAL A 53 -1.19 -1.20 1.48
C VAL A 53 -1.31 -0.06 2.48
N LEU A 54 -1.12 -0.39 3.75
CA LEU A 54 -0.92 0.56 4.85
C LEU A 54 0.50 0.39 5.38
N ILE A 55 1.27 1.47 5.45
CA ILE A 55 2.60 1.47 6.03
C ILE A 55 2.49 1.51 7.55
N LEU A 56 2.91 0.45 8.24
CA LEU A 56 2.89 0.40 9.71
C LEU A 56 4.13 1.06 10.32
N GLU A 57 5.30 0.76 9.74
CA GLU A 57 6.59 1.27 10.21
C GLU A 57 7.52 1.56 9.02
N GLY A 58 8.40 2.53 9.18
CA GLY A 58 9.40 2.89 8.18
C GLY A 58 8.98 4.06 7.29
N ARG A 59 9.71 4.21 6.18
CA ARG A 59 9.50 5.27 5.20
C ARG A 59 9.56 4.69 3.80
N VAL A 60 8.74 5.25 2.91
CA VAL A 60 8.67 4.86 1.50
C VAL A 60 8.89 6.09 0.63
N GLU A 61 9.58 5.87 -0.50
CA GLU A 61 9.76 6.87 -1.55
C GLU A 61 8.67 6.62 -2.61
N VAL A 62 7.90 7.66 -2.94
CA VAL A 62 6.77 7.59 -3.84
C VAL A 62 7.03 8.51 -5.02
N THR A 63 6.97 7.97 -6.23
CA THR A 63 7.07 8.75 -7.47
C THR A 63 5.67 8.92 -8.07
N VAL A 64 5.24 10.16 -8.33
CA VAL A 64 3.88 10.49 -8.78
C VAL A 64 3.91 11.37 -10.02
N GLY A 65 2.96 11.12 -10.92
CA GLY A 65 2.69 11.95 -12.10
C GLY A 65 3.62 11.68 -13.27
N ARG A 66 3.38 12.39 -14.38
CA ARG A 66 4.23 12.32 -15.59
C ARG A 66 5.59 13.00 -15.42
N GLU A 67 5.68 13.90 -14.45
CA GLU A 67 6.89 14.66 -14.14
C GLU A 67 7.83 13.92 -13.17
N ASN A 68 7.49 12.69 -12.78
CA ASN A 68 8.27 11.87 -11.84
C ASN A 68 8.60 12.61 -10.53
N LEU A 69 7.62 13.29 -9.95
CA LEU A 69 7.80 13.98 -8.68
C LEU A 69 7.98 12.96 -7.56
N ILE A 70 9.05 13.10 -6.79
CA ILE A 70 9.43 12.17 -5.73
C ILE A 70 9.07 12.77 -4.37
N PHE A 71 8.33 12.01 -3.57
CA PHE A 71 7.94 12.35 -2.20
C PHE A 71 8.34 11.24 -1.24
N GLU A 72 8.63 11.58 0.01
CA GLU A 72 8.81 10.61 1.08
C GLU A 72 7.52 10.54 1.92
N SER A 73 7.07 9.33 2.21
CA SER A 73 5.90 9.06 3.06
C SER A 73 6.30 8.17 4.23
N GLY A 74 5.80 8.50 5.43
CA GLY A 74 6.13 7.80 6.67
C GLY A 74 5.08 6.76 7.08
N SER A 75 5.11 6.36 8.35
CA SER A 75 4.12 5.47 8.95
C SER A 75 2.69 6.02 8.86
N PHE A 76 1.73 5.12 8.87
CA PHE A 76 0.28 5.36 8.73
C PHE A 76 -0.15 6.02 7.41
N THR A 77 0.73 6.06 6.41
CA THR A 77 0.37 6.38 5.03
C THR A 77 -0.17 5.14 4.33
N TYR A 78 -1.13 5.33 3.43
CA TYR A 78 -1.80 4.23 2.74
C TYR A 78 -1.95 4.52 1.25
N PHE A 79 -2.00 3.46 0.46
CA PHE A 79 -2.02 3.51 -0.99
C PHE A 79 -2.95 2.42 -1.54
N GLY A 80 -3.38 2.59 -2.80
CA GLY A 80 -4.20 1.59 -3.48
C GLY A 80 -5.66 1.53 -3.03
N CYS A 81 -6.22 2.60 -2.44
CA CYS A 81 -7.64 2.64 -2.05
C CYS A 81 -8.58 2.28 -3.21
N GLN A 82 -8.24 2.68 -4.44
CA GLN A 82 -9.04 2.38 -5.63
C GLN A 82 -9.09 0.87 -5.94
N ALA A 83 -8.06 0.10 -5.56
CA ALA A 83 -8.05 -1.34 -5.75
C ALA A 83 -9.10 -2.08 -4.89
N LEU A 84 -9.59 -1.44 -3.80
CA LEU A 84 -10.65 -1.98 -2.96
C LEU A 84 -12.05 -1.74 -3.54
N THR A 85 -12.17 -0.89 -4.56
CA THR A 85 -13.46 -0.59 -5.17
C THR A 85 -13.67 -1.56 -6.34
N ALA A 86 -14.78 -2.28 -6.35
CA ALA A 86 -15.12 -3.11 -7.49
C ALA A 86 -15.29 -2.22 -8.72
N ASN A 87 -14.50 -2.48 -9.77
CA ASN A 87 -14.74 -1.90 -11.09
C ASN A 87 -16.03 -2.54 -11.64
N ILE A 88 -17.18 -1.95 -11.30
CA ILE A 88 -18.44 -2.31 -11.94
C ILE A 88 -18.36 -1.75 -13.36
N ALA A 89 -17.93 -2.59 -14.30
CA ALA A 89 -18.16 -2.33 -15.71
C ALA A 89 -19.67 -2.41 -15.94
N ILE A 90 -20.32 -1.27 -16.18
CA ILE A 90 -21.65 -1.19 -16.77
C ILE A 90 -21.47 -1.08 -18.28
#